data_AF-A0A4U9QSY3-F1
#
_entry.id   AF-A0A4U9QSY3-F1
#
_cell.length_a   1.000
_cell.length_b   1.000
_cell.length_c   1.000
_cell.angle_alpha   90.00
_cell.angle_beta   90.00
_cell.angle_gamma   90.00
#
_symmetry.space_group_name_H-M   'P 1'
#
loop_
_entity.id
_entity.type
_entity.pdbx_description
1 polymer ?
#
loop_
_entity_poly.entity_id
_entity_poly.type
_entity_poly.pdbx_seq_one_letter_code
_entity_poly.pdbx_strand_id
1 'polypeptide(L)'
;MRDISLDNIIPKEFLKSIEEEKSSINQEKDYNMDVFTTVIRVKGSKDFNVVSVKSTKPVHKDLWIEFSKALSRLRVGPPLKIGDVVCQNILNTGIDIVCTRNLERDENKF
;
A
#
# COMPACT_ATOMS: atom_id res chain seq x y z
N MET A 1 -1.95 -49.90 -19.31
CA MET A 1 -1.81 -49.59 -17.87
C MET A 1 -3.07 -48.79 -17.50
N ARG A 2 -3.90 -49.24 -16.56
CA ARG A 2 -5.18 -48.55 -16.26
C ARG A 2 -4.86 -47.33 -15.41
N ASP A 3 -5.09 -46.14 -15.96
CA ASP A 3 -5.06 -44.89 -15.19
C ASP A 3 -6.20 -44.93 -14.17
N ILE A 4 -5.84 -45.08 -12.89
CA ILE A 4 -6.80 -44.91 -11.81
C ILE A 4 -6.84 -43.41 -11.53
N SER A 5 -7.89 -42.72 -12.01
CA SER A 5 -8.13 -41.33 -11.61
C SER A 5 -8.26 -41.28 -10.09
N LEU A 6 -7.52 -40.36 -9.46
CA LEU A 6 -7.50 -40.13 -8.01
C LEU A 6 -8.90 -39.78 -7.45
N ASP A 7 -9.83 -39.38 -8.33
CA ASP A 7 -11.22 -39.06 -7.99
C ASP A 7 -12.03 -40.27 -7.49
N ASN A 8 -11.58 -41.50 -7.75
CA ASN A 8 -12.24 -42.73 -7.31
C ASN A 8 -11.65 -43.34 -6.02
N ILE A 9 -10.56 -42.77 -5.49
CA ILE A 9 -9.90 -43.25 -4.28
C ILE A 9 -10.34 -42.45 -3.04
N ILE A 10 -10.72 -41.19 -3.23
CA ILE A 10 -11.05 -40.29 -2.13
C ILE A 10 -12.56 -40.36 -1.86
N PRO A 11 -12.99 -40.71 -0.63
CA PRO A 11 -14.41 -40.72 -0.26
C PRO A 11 -15.05 -39.36 -0.52
N LYS A 12 -16.28 -39.36 -1.05
CA LYS A 12 -16.99 -38.12 -1.39
C LYS A 12 -17.22 -37.23 -0.18
N GLU A 13 -17.30 -37.82 1.01
CA GLU A 13 -17.37 -37.14 2.30
C GLU A 13 -16.11 -36.30 2.56
N PHE A 14 -14.94 -36.77 2.13
CA PHE A 14 -13.66 -36.06 2.26
C PHE A 14 -13.51 -34.92 1.24
N LEU A 15 -14.04 -35.11 0.02
CA LEU A 15 -14.14 -34.02 -0.95
C LEU A 15 -15.07 -32.90 -0.46
N LYS A 16 -16.19 -33.28 0.16
CA LYS A 16 -17.14 -32.33 0.75
C LYS A 16 -16.53 -31.56 1.93
N SER A 17 -15.73 -32.20 2.78
CA SER A 17 -15.00 -31.50 3.85
C SER A 17 -13.98 -30.51 3.31
N ILE A 18 -13.29 -30.85 2.21
CA ILE A 18 -12.36 -29.93 1.53
C ILE A 18 -13.12 -28.72 0.94
N GLU A 19 -14.30 -28.93 0.36
CA GLU A 19 -15.15 -27.84 -0.16
C GLU A 19 -15.73 -26.97 0.95
N GLU A 20 -16.15 -27.55 2.07
CA GLU A 20 -16.65 -26.83 3.25
C GLU A 20 -15.52 -26.03 3.94
N GLU A 21 -14.31 -26.56 4.04
CA GLU A 21 -13.12 -25.82 4.51
C GLU A 21 -12.80 -24.63 3.60
N LYS A 22 -12.78 -24.85 2.27
CA LYS A 22 -12.58 -23.77 1.29
C LYS A 22 -13.65 -22.69 1.37
N SER A 23 -14.89 -23.06 1.65
CA SER A 23 -15.99 -22.11 1.80
C SER A 23 -15.83 -21.20 3.04
N SER A 24 -15.21 -21.71 4.11
CA SER A 24 -14.91 -20.96 5.34
C SER A 24 -13.65 -20.08 5.22
N ILE A 25 -12.70 -20.47 4.34
CA ILE A 25 -11.49 -19.70 4.02
C ILE A 25 -11.83 -18.43 3.20
N ASN A 26 -13.00 -18.33 2.57
CA ASN A 26 -13.42 -17.14 1.82
C ASN A 26 -13.75 -15.90 2.70
N GLN A 27 -13.56 -15.95 4.02
CA GLN A 27 -13.40 -14.76 4.88
C GLN A 27 -11.91 -14.46 5.17
N GLU A 28 -11.01 -14.77 4.25
CA GLU A 28 -9.59 -14.46 4.35
C GLU A 28 -9.38 -12.93 4.42
N LYS A 29 -8.95 -12.45 5.58
CA LYS A 29 -8.30 -11.14 5.66
C LYS A 29 -7.12 -11.17 4.71
N ASP A 30 -7.16 -10.35 3.67
CA ASP A 30 -6.05 -10.22 2.73
C ASP A 30 -4.88 -9.50 3.44
N TYR A 31 -4.04 -10.27 4.13
CA TYR A 31 -2.87 -9.79 4.89
C TYR A 31 -1.84 -9.07 4.02
N ASN A 32 -1.99 -9.11 2.70
CA ASN A 32 -1.12 -8.44 1.76
C ASN A 32 -1.53 -7.00 1.46
N MET A 33 -2.69 -6.55 1.92
CA MET A 33 -3.16 -5.17 1.74
C MET A 33 -2.99 -4.38 3.04
N ASP A 34 -2.25 -3.27 3.01
CA ASP A 34 -2.14 -2.38 4.15
C ASP A 34 -1.89 -0.93 3.71
N VAL A 35 -2.09 0.04 4.59
CA VAL A 35 -1.82 1.46 4.30
C VAL A 35 -0.32 1.64 4.12
N PHE A 36 0.09 2.03 2.92
CA PHE A 36 1.48 2.33 2.62
C PHE A 36 1.87 3.64 3.33
N THR A 37 2.90 3.58 4.18
CA THR A 37 3.45 4.76 4.87
C THR A 37 4.93 4.89 4.55
N THR A 38 5.38 6.11 4.24
CA THR A 38 6.79 6.38 3.96
C THR A 38 7.12 7.84 4.23
N VAL A 39 8.34 8.24 3.86
CA VAL A 39 8.82 9.63 3.94
C VAL A 39 9.26 10.13 2.57
N ILE A 40 9.04 11.42 2.31
CA ILE A 40 9.47 12.10 1.07
C ILE A 40 10.41 13.23 1.43
N ARG A 41 11.42 13.48 0.59
CA ARG A 41 12.40 14.55 0.78
C ARG A 41 11.73 15.93 0.65
N VAL A 42 12.07 16.80 1.59
CA VAL A 42 11.60 18.18 1.63
C VAL A 42 12.74 19.12 1.21
N LYS A 43 12.41 20.14 0.44
CA LYS A 43 13.30 21.23 0.06
C LYS A 43 12.73 22.54 0.57
N GLY A 44 13.57 23.37 1.17
CA GLY A 44 13.19 24.72 1.63
C GLY A 44 12.44 24.74 2.96
N SER A 45 12.61 23.71 3.79
CA SER A 45 12.25 23.71 5.20
C SER A 45 13.54 23.75 6.04
N LYS A 46 13.60 24.59 7.07
CA LYS A 46 14.71 24.60 8.03
C LYS A 46 14.61 23.49 9.06
N ASP A 47 13.40 23.13 9.46
CA ASP A 47 13.18 22.21 10.57
C ASP A 47 13.22 20.74 10.14
N PHE A 48 12.76 20.43 8.92
CA PHE A 48 12.59 19.04 8.47
C PHE A 48 13.11 18.81 7.05
N ASN A 49 14.00 17.83 6.91
CA ASN A 49 14.52 17.38 5.63
C ASN A 49 13.59 16.39 4.91
N VAL A 50 12.58 15.87 5.62
CA VAL A 50 11.59 14.91 5.10
C VAL A 50 10.21 15.16 5.69
N VAL A 51 9.16 14.72 4.98
CA VAL A 51 7.76 14.73 5.46
C VAL A 51 7.20 13.32 5.43
N SER A 52 6.44 12.96 6.46
CA SER A 52 5.73 11.68 6.52
C SER A 52 4.49 11.73 5.63
N VAL A 53 4.27 10.63 4.91
CA VAL A 53 3.15 10.48 3.99
C VAL A 53 2.53 9.10 4.10
N LYS A 54 1.27 8.99 3.67
CA LYS A 54 0.56 7.72 3.57
C LYS A 54 -0.24 7.61 2.29
N SER A 55 -0.59 6.40 1.88
CA SER A 55 -1.61 6.17 0.85
C SER A 55 -3.00 6.51 1.36
N THR A 56 -3.89 6.91 0.45
CA THR A 56 -5.30 7.16 0.79
C THR A 56 -6.11 5.88 1.01
N LYS A 57 -5.64 4.74 0.51
CA LYS A 57 -6.27 3.41 0.60
C LYS A 57 -5.22 2.33 0.87
N PRO A 58 -5.60 1.13 1.37
CA PRO A 58 -4.71 -0.01 1.45
C PRO A 58 -4.10 -0.35 0.08
N VAL A 59 -2.83 -0.74 0.08
CA VAL A 59 -2.02 -1.05 -1.09
C VAL A 59 -1.40 -2.42 -0.89
N HIS A 60 -1.35 -3.22 -1.96
CA HIS A 60 -0.68 -4.51 -1.93
C HIS A 60 0.80 -4.32 -1.61
N LYS A 61 1.33 -5.10 -0.66
CA LYS A 61 2.72 -4.99 -0.19
C LYS A 61 3.76 -5.13 -1.30
N ASP A 62 3.45 -5.88 -2.35
CA ASP A 62 4.32 -6.04 -3.53
C ASP A 62 4.59 -4.70 -4.26
N LEU A 63 3.67 -3.74 -4.18
CA LEU A 63 3.83 -2.42 -4.81
C LEU A 63 4.65 -1.45 -3.97
N TRP A 64 4.92 -1.75 -2.70
CA TRP A 64 5.55 -0.81 -1.77
C TRP A 64 6.96 -0.42 -2.20
N ILE A 65 7.71 -1.36 -2.79
CA ILE A 65 9.05 -1.11 -3.32
C ILE A 65 8.97 -0.14 -4.50
N GLU A 66 8.04 -0.36 -5.43
CA GLU A 66 7.88 0.51 -6.61
C GLU A 66 7.35 1.90 -6.24
N PHE A 67 6.43 1.99 -5.29
CA PHE A 67 5.96 3.27 -4.73
C PHE A 67 7.13 4.03 -4.10
N SER A 68 7.95 3.34 -3.31
CA SER A 68 9.14 3.94 -2.68
C SER A 68 10.14 4.45 -3.71
N LYS A 69 10.41 3.69 -4.78
CA LYS A 69 11.28 4.11 -5.88
C LYS A 69 10.75 5.37 -6.57
N ALA A 70 9.45 5.40 -6.90
CA ALA A 70 8.82 6.56 -7.52
C ALA A 70 8.94 7.80 -6.63
N LEU A 71 8.58 7.67 -5.34
CA LEU A 71 8.61 8.77 -4.37
C LEU A 71 10.03 9.23 -4.02
N SER A 72 11.04 8.36 -4.12
CA SER A 72 12.44 8.71 -3.81
C SER A 72 12.99 9.85 -4.68
N ARG A 73 12.44 10.02 -5.89
CA ARG A 73 12.82 11.04 -6.87
C ARG A 73 12.07 12.36 -6.68
N LEU A 74 10.98 12.34 -5.91
CA LEU A 74 10.15 13.50 -5.63
C LEU A 74 10.78 14.36 -4.53
N ARG A 75 10.69 15.68 -4.68
CA ARG A 75 11.00 16.65 -3.62
C ARG A 75 9.83 17.62 -3.47
N VAL A 76 9.34 17.75 -2.25
CA VAL A 76 8.23 18.66 -1.90
C VAL A 76 8.76 19.82 -1.07
N GLY A 77 8.00 20.89 -0.88
CA GLY A 77 8.42 22.05 -0.09
C GLY A 77 7.25 22.72 0.62
N PRO A 78 7.49 23.51 1.68
CA PRO A 78 6.43 24.15 2.43
C PRO A 78 5.75 25.32 1.67
N PRO A 79 4.49 25.65 2.00
CA PRO A 79 3.69 25.04 3.07
C PRO A 79 3.04 23.71 2.65
N LEU A 80 2.97 22.75 3.57
CA LEU A 80 2.21 21.50 3.43
C LEU A 80 1.35 21.28 4.66
N LYS A 81 0.13 20.81 4.47
CA LYS A 81 -0.81 20.46 5.53
C LYS A 81 -1.13 18.97 5.53
N ILE A 82 -1.60 18.48 6.67
CA ILE A 82 -2.17 17.14 6.76
C ILE A 82 -3.30 16.99 5.75
N GLY A 83 -3.24 15.95 4.93
CA GLY A 83 -4.20 15.69 3.87
C GLY A 83 -3.80 16.23 2.49
N ASP A 84 -2.79 17.09 2.39
CA ASP A 84 -2.31 17.57 1.10
C ASP A 84 -1.79 16.41 0.25
N VAL A 85 -2.20 16.35 -1.01
CA VAL A 85 -1.77 15.34 -1.97
C VAL A 85 -0.41 15.72 -2.52
N VAL A 86 0.58 14.87 -2.30
CA VAL A 86 1.96 15.07 -2.80
C VAL A 86 2.21 14.32 -4.11
N CYS A 87 1.45 13.24 -4.36
CA CYS A 87 1.51 12.48 -5.60
C CYS A 87 0.12 11.89 -5.85
N GLN A 88 -0.54 12.37 -6.91
CA GLN A 88 -1.84 11.87 -7.32
C GLN A 88 -1.68 10.66 -8.23
N ASN A 89 -2.56 9.66 -8.09
CA ASN A 89 -2.64 8.48 -8.94
C ASN A 89 -1.26 7.80 -9.14
N ILE A 90 -0.58 7.47 -8.04
CA ILE A 90 0.78 6.94 -8.06
C ILE A 90 0.84 5.65 -8.91
N LEU A 91 1.75 5.62 -9.88
CA LEU A 91 1.90 4.51 -10.84
C LEU A 91 0.60 4.12 -11.57
N ASN A 92 -0.32 5.07 -11.77
CA ASN A 92 -1.62 4.85 -12.40
C ASN A 92 -2.51 3.81 -11.68
N THR A 93 -2.38 3.69 -10.35
CA THR A 93 -3.13 2.72 -9.52
C THR A 93 -4.48 3.23 -9.02
N GLY A 94 -4.79 4.51 -9.23
CA GLY A 94 -5.94 5.21 -8.66
C GLY A 94 -5.79 5.56 -7.17
N ILE A 95 -4.58 5.42 -6.62
CA ILE A 95 -4.25 5.71 -5.22
C ILE A 95 -3.45 7.02 -5.16
N ASP A 96 -3.75 7.84 -4.16
CA ASP A 96 -3.04 9.08 -3.90
C ASP A 96 -2.13 8.93 -2.68
N ILE A 97 -1.03 9.69 -2.66
CA ILE A 97 -0.14 9.81 -1.51
C ILE A 97 -0.35 11.17 -0.88
N VAL A 98 -0.61 11.18 0.43
CA VAL A 98 -0.99 12.38 1.20
C VAL A 98 -0.07 12.63 2.39
N CYS A 99 0.14 13.90 2.72
CA CYS A 99 0.89 14.32 3.89
C CYS A 99 0.16 13.96 5.19
N THR A 100 0.94 13.52 6.18
CA THR A 100 0.44 13.25 7.55
C THR A 100 1.01 14.22 8.58
N ARG A 101 1.74 15.23 8.14
CA ARG A 101 2.34 16.25 9.00
C ARG A 101 2.27 17.63 8.33
N ASN A 102 2.08 18.66 9.14
CA ASN A 102 2.18 20.05 8.69
C ASN A 102 3.66 20.47 8.57
N LEU A 103 3.98 21.20 7.51
CA LEU A 103 5.23 21.90 7.32
C LEU A 103 4.93 23.35 7.00
N GLU A 104 5.36 24.25 7.88
CA GLU A 104 5.17 25.68 7.70
C GLU A 104 6.29 26.26 6.83
N ARG A 105 5.98 27.36 6.17
CA ARG A 105 7.00 28.12 5.42
C ARG A 105 7.74 28.99 6.43
N ASP A 106 9.06 28.95 6.39
CA ASP A 106 9.87 29.87 7.20
C ASP A 106 9.51 31.32 6.87
N GLU A 107 9.05 32.09 7.86
CA GLU A 107 8.61 33.47 7.64
C GLU A 107 9.76 34.49 7.58
N ASN A 108 11.02 34.06 7.73
CA ASN A 108 12.16 34.96 7.63
C ASN A 108 12.56 35.19 6.16
N LYS A 109 11.82 36.08 5.49
CA LYS A 109 12.37 36.92 4.41
C LYS A 109 13.39 37.88 5.03
N PHE A 110 14.53 37.99 4.34
CA PHE A 110 15.64 38.95 4.47
C PHE A 110 15.40 40.17 5.34
#